data_AF-A0A0W1LIB6-F1
#
_entry.id   AF-A0A0W1LIB6-F1
#
_cell.length_a   1.000
_cell.length_b   1.000
_cell.length_c   1.000
_cell.angle_alpha   90.00
_cell.angle_beta   90.00
_cell.angle_gamma   90.00
#
_symmetry.space_group_name_H-M   'P 1'
#
loop_
_entity.id
_entity.type
_entity.pdbx_description
1 polymer ?
#
loop_
_entity_poly.entity_id
_entity_poly.type
_entity_poly.pdbx_seq_one_letter_code
_entity_poly.pdbx_strand_id
1 'polypeptide(L)'
;MLDKIDSLISQLEAAIDDLDFEVAQNLDRKLLDEIKATDQISLSENATYFLSIAARHQNAMNKVDDLKKQSFKNITQFNKNQKNIKKYQNV
;
A
#
# COMPACT_ATOMS: atom_id res chain seq x y z
N MET A 1 -0.40 1.10 -23.08
CA MET A 1 0.52 1.48 -21.98
C MET A 1 -0.26 2.13 -20.86
N LEU A 2 -0.97 3.23 -21.11
CA LEU A 2 -1.82 3.89 -20.11
C LEU A 2 -2.87 2.95 -19.48
N ASP A 3 -3.60 2.17 -20.30
CA ASP A 3 -4.55 1.15 -19.77
C ASP A 3 -3.90 0.12 -18.83
N LYS A 4 -2.61 -0.20 -19.05
CA LYS A 4 -1.87 -1.13 -18.20
C LYS A 4 -1.51 -0.49 -16.87
N ILE A 5 -1.11 0.79 -16.88
CA ILE A 5 -0.84 1.57 -15.66
C ILE A 5 -2.13 1.70 -14.84
N ASP A 6 -3.26 2.02 -15.48
CA ASP A 6 -4.58 2.07 -14.83
C ASP A 6 -4.99 0.74 -14.20
N SER A 7 -4.77 -0.35 -14.92
CA SER A 7 -5.05 -1.69 -14.41
C SER A 7 -4.15 -2.02 -13.20
N LEU A 8 -2.85 -1.73 -13.28
CA LEU A 8 -1.90 -2.01 -12.22
C LEU A 8 -2.22 -1.23 -10.94
N ILE A 9 -2.53 0.07 -11.05
CA ILE A 9 -2.84 0.87 -9.87
C ILE A 9 -4.18 0.46 -9.23
N SER A 10 -5.17 0.07 -10.03
CA SER A 10 -6.46 -0.42 -9.52
C SER A 10 -6.30 -1.77 -8.81
N GLN A 11 -5.46 -2.66 -9.35
CA GLN A 11 -5.13 -3.93 -8.70
C GLN A 11 -4.33 -3.69 -7.40
N LEU A 12 -3.42 -2.71 -7.38
CA LEU A 12 -2.65 -2.36 -6.18
C LEU A 12 -3.57 -1.86 -5.07
N GLU A 13 -4.51 -0.97 -5.41
CA GLU A 13 -5.53 -0.47 -4.48
C GLU A 13 -6.36 -1.62 -3.89
N ALA A 14 -6.82 -2.55 -4.74
CA ALA A 14 -7.57 -3.73 -4.30
C ALA A 14 -6.74 -4.65 -3.39
N ALA A 15 -5.49 -4.95 -3.74
CA ALA A 15 -4.61 -5.79 -2.92
C ALA A 15 -4.34 -5.18 -1.53
N ILE A 16 -4.24 -3.85 -1.44
CA ILE A 16 -4.11 -3.14 -0.16
C ILE A 16 -5.40 -3.23 0.66
N ASP A 17 -6.56 -3.08 0.02
CA ASP A 17 -7.86 -3.20 0.69
C ASP A 17 -8.11 -4.63 1.19
N ASP A 18 -7.64 -5.65 0.45
CA ASP A 18 -7.70 -7.06 0.81
C ASP A 18 -6.58 -7.51 1.79
N LEU A 19 -5.69 -6.60 2.17
CA LEU A 19 -4.52 -6.84 3.03
C LEU A 19 -3.53 -7.89 2.48
N ASP A 20 -3.55 -8.13 1.17
CA ASP A 20 -2.59 -9.00 0.48
C ASP A 20 -1.32 -8.21 0.13
N PHE A 21 -0.47 -8.01 1.14
CA PHE A 21 0.72 -7.17 1.00
C PHE A 21 1.81 -7.77 0.11
N GLU A 22 1.84 -9.10 -0.07
CA GLU A 22 2.77 -9.75 -0.99
C GLU A 22 2.39 -9.41 -2.44
N VAL A 23 1.10 -9.55 -2.77
CA VAL A 23 0.58 -9.14 -4.08
C VAL A 23 0.71 -7.64 -4.28
N ALA A 24 0.39 -6.82 -3.26
CA ALA A 24 0.54 -5.37 -3.33
C ALA A 24 1.99 -4.95 -3.62
N GLN A 25 2.99 -5.54 -2.97
CA GLN A 25 4.40 -5.24 -3.22
C GLN A 25 4.82 -5.58 -4.66
N ASN A 26 4.35 -6.71 -5.19
CA ASN A 26 4.63 -7.10 -6.57
C ASN A 26 3.98 -6.13 -7.58
N LEU A 27 2.74 -5.71 -7.32
CA LEU A 27 2.01 -4.75 -8.17
C LEU A 27 2.65 -3.36 -8.14
N ASP A 28 3.08 -2.89 -6.97
CA ASP A 28 3.79 -1.61 -6.83
C ASP A 28 5.08 -1.58 -7.65
N ARG A 29 5.86 -2.67 -7.60
CA ARG A 29 7.08 -2.81 -8.42
C ARG A 29 6.77 -2.79 -9.93
N LYS A 30 5.75 -3.53 -10.36
CA LYS A 30 5.32 -3.54 -11.77
C LYS A 30 4.84 -2.17 -12.24
N LEU A 31 4.11 -1.45 -11.40
CA LEU A 31 3.64 -0.09 -11.68
C LEU A 31 4.83 0.86 -11.88
N LEU A 32 5.83 0.79 -11.00
CA LEU A 32 7.06 1.58 -11.12
C LEU A 32 7.82 1.27 -12.42
N ASP A 33 7.95 -0.02 -12.77
CA ASP A 33 8.65 -0.44 -13.98
C ASP A 33 7.94 0.08 -15.24
N GLU A 34 6.61 0.06 -15.29
CA GLU A 34 5.83 0.62 -16.42
C GLU A 34 5.94 2.15 -16.53
N ILE A 35 5.91 2.86 -15.40
CA ILE A 35 6.09 4.32 -15.39
C ILE A 35 7.51 4.67 -15.91
N LYS A 36 8.54 3.93 -15.48
CA LYS A 36 9.91 4.12 -15.95
C LYS A 36 10.12 3.77 -17.42
N ALA A 37 9.34 2.82 -17.93
CA ALA A 37 9.37 2.45 -19.35
C ALA A 37 8.64 3.46 -20.24
N THR A 38 7.87 4.39 -19.66
CA THR A 38 7.22 5.47 -20.41
C THR A 38 8.26 6.52 -20.80
N ASP A 39 8.35 6.84 -22.09
CA ASP A 39 9.27 7.85 -22.58
C ASP A 39 8.84 9.27 -22.15
N GLN A 40 9.80 10.21 -22.16
CA GLN A 40 9.59 11.54 -21.63
C GLN A 40 8.60 12.40 -22.43
N ILE A 41 8.45 12.14 -23.74
CA ILE A 41 7.47 12.83 -24.58
C ILE A 41 6.07 12.37 -24.18
N SER A 42 5.86 11.06 -24.09
CA SER A 42 4.59 10.46 -23.63
C SER A 42 4.22 10.91 -22.22
N LEU A 43 5.19 11.03 -21.30
CA LEU A 43 4.97 11.57 -19.95
C LEU A 43 4.48 13.03 -19.98
N SER A 44 5.10 13.86 -20.82
CA SER A 44 4.76 15.28 -20.96
C SER A 44 3.37 15.48 -21.57
N GLU A 45 3.05 14.75 -22.64
CA GLU A 45 1.75 14.81 -23.31
C GLU A 45 0.60 14.35 -22.42
N ASN A 46 0.89 13.47 -21.45
CA ASN A 46 -0.09 12.88 -20.55
C ASN A 46 0.11 13.32 -19.08
N ALA A 47 0.69 14.49 -18.84
CA ALA A 47 1.06 14.94 -17.49
C ALA A 47 -0.12 14.91 -16.49
N THR A 48 -1.32 15.33 -16.91
CA THR A 48 -2.53 15.28 -16.06
C THR A 48 -2.91 13.86 -15.66
N TYR A 49 -2.76 12.90 -16.59
CA TYR A 49 -3.00 11.49 -16.31
C TYR A 49 -2.02 10.97 -15.26
N PHE A 50 -0.71 11.20 -15.45
CA PHE A 50 0.31 10.74 -14.51
C PHE A 50 0.21 11.41 -13.13
N LEU A 51 -0.26 12.67 -13.06
CA LEU A 51 -0.60 13.32 -11.79
C LEU A 51 -1.76 12.61 -11.07
N SER A 52 -2.78 12.15 -11.79
CA SER A 52 -3.86 11.34 -11.22
C SER A 52 -3.35 10.00 -10.68
N ILE A 53 -2.48 9.32 -11.42
CA ILE A 53 -1.84 8.07 -10.98
C ILE A 53 -1.01 8.29 -9.71
N ALA A 54 -0.22 9.36 -9.66
CA ALA A 54 0.56 9.70 -8.46
C ALA A 54 -0.34 9.97 -7.24
N ALA A 55 -1.46 10.67 -7.41
CA ALA A 55 -2.41 10.94 -6.33
C ALA A 55 -3.06 9.65 -5.80
N ARG A 56 -3.44 8.73 -6.71
CA ARG A 56 -3.98 7.41 -6.35
C ARG A 56 -2.95 6.58 -5.58
N HIS A 57 -1.71 6.56 -6.05
CA HIS A 57 -0.61 5.85 -5.38
C HIS A 57 -0.37 6.40 -3.97
N GLN A 58 -0.35 7.73 -3.81
CA GLN A 58 -0.21 8.35 -2.50
C GLN A 58 -1.35 7.96 -1.54
N ASN A 59 -2.59 7.88 -2.03
CA ASN A 59 -3.73 7.43 -1.23
C ASN A 59 -3.58 5.97 -0.78
N ALA A 60 -3.14 5.09 -1.68
CA ALA A 60 -2.83 3.70 -1.35
C ALA A 60 -1.74 3.59 -0.27
N MET A 61 -0.67 4.38 -0.37
CA MET A 61 0.39 4.40 0.64
C MET A 61 -0.09 4.92 1.99
N ASN A 62 -0.94 5.95 2.01
CA ASN A 62 -1.54 6.47 3.24
C ASN A 62 -2.38 5.39 3.96
N LYS A 63 -3.15 4.58 3.22
CA LYS A 63 -3.88 3.44 3.78
C LYS A 63 -2.94 2.43 4.44
N VAL A 64 -1.83 2.08 3.77
CA VAL A 64 -0.82 1.16 4.32
C VAL A 64 -0.23 1.71 5.63
N ASP A 65 0.08 3.01 5.68
CA ASP A 65 0.60 3.65 6.89
C ASP A 65 -0.40 3.60 8.05
N ASP A 66 -1.69 3.79 7.78
CA ASP A 66 -2.73 3.71 8.80
C ASP A 66 -2.92 2.27 9.30
N LEU A 67 -2.91 1.28 8.40
CA LEU A 67 -2.93 -0.15 8.76
C LEU A 67 -1.73 -0.52 9.64
N LYS A 68 -0.54 -0.01 9.31
CA LYS A 68 0.68 -0.22 10.10
C LYS A 68 0.54 0.36 11.52
N LYS A 69 0.02 1.59 11.65
CA LYS A 69 -0.25 2.20 12.98
C LYS A 69 -1.24 1.37 13.79
N GLN A 70 -2.31 0.87 13.15
CA GLN A 70 -3.29 0.00 13.81
C GLN A 70 -2.65 -1.31 14.28
N SER A 71 -1.85 -1.96 13.43
CA SER A 71 -1.14 -3.20 13.79
C SER A 71 -0.22 -3.01 15.00
N PHE A 72 0.56 -1.92 15.06
CA PHE A 72 1.39 -1.61 16.23
C PHE A 72 0.58 -1.39 17.51
N LYS A 73 -0.58 -0.72 17.43
CA LYS A 73 -1.48 -0.56 18.58
C LYS A 73 -1.99 -1.92 19.07
N ASN A 74 -2.39 -2.80 18.16
CA ASN A 74 -2.89 -4.13 18.48
C ASN A 74 -1.82 -5.00 19.14
N ILE A 75 -0.59 -5.02 18.60
CA ILE A 75 0.55 -5.73 19.18
C ILE A 75 0.87 -5.21 20.58
N THR A 76 0.88 -3.88 20.75
CA THR A 76 1.13 -3.25 22.05
C THR A 76 0.08 -3.67 23.08
N GLN A 77 -1.20 -3.69 22.69
CA GLN A 77 -2.29 -4.10 23.57
C GLN A 77 -2.21 -5.60 23.90
N PHE A 78 -1.92 -6.45 22.91
CA PHE A 78 -1.72 -7.88 23.12
C PHE A 78 -0.60 -8.15 24.15
N ASN A 79 0.54 -7.46 24.01
CA ASN A 79 1.66 -7.59 24.94
C ASN A 79 1.31 -7.14 26.37
N LYS A 80 0.51 -6.08 26.52
CA LYS A 80 -0.02 -5.66 27.84
C LYS A 80 -0.92 -6.72 28.45
N ASN A 81 -1.82 -7.29 27.67
CA ASN A 81 -2.73 -8.34 28.12
C ASN A 81 -1.97 -9.60 28.55
N GLN A 82 -0.96 -10.03 27.78
CA GLN A 82 -0.08 -11.14 28.14
C GLN A 82 0.66 -10.92 29.46
N LYS A 83 1.16 -9.70 29.71
CA LYS A 83 1.78 -9.36 31.01
C LYS A 83 0.80 -9.44 32.18
N ASN A 84 -0.44 -9.00 31.98
CA ASN A 84 -1.45 -9.05 33.02
C ASN A 84 -1.86 -10.48 33.34
N ILE A 85 -2.11 -11.33 32.33
CA ILE A 85 -2.44 -12.76 32.52
C ILE A 85 -1.37 -13.45 33.37
N LYS A 86 -0.08 -13.25 33.06
CA LYS A 86 1.03 -13.82 33.84
C LYS A 86 1.05 -13.37 35.30
N LYS A 87 0.60 -12.15 35.60
CA LYS A 87 0.48 -11.68 37.00
C LYS A 87 -0.62 -12.43 37.76
N TYR A 88 -1.76 -12.68 37.12
CA TYR A 88 -2.90 -13.37 37.74
C TYR A 88 -2.73 -14.89 37.83
N GLN A 89 -1.84 -15.49 37.04
CA GLN A 89 -1.49 -16.91 37.14
C GLN A 89 -0.46 -17.23 38.25
N ASN A 90 0.25 -16.22 38.76
CA ASN A 90 1.22 -16.35 39.85
C ASN A 90 0.63 -15.93 41.21
N VAL A 91 -0.69 -15.93 41.36
CA VAL A 91 -1.43 -15.79 42.63
C VAL A 91 -1.94 -17.15 43.03
#